data_AF-A0A4Y8IRU6-F1
#
_entry.id   AF-A0A4Y8IRU6-F1
#
_cell.length_a   1.000
_cell.length_b   1.000
_cell.length_c   1.000
_cell.angle_alpha   90.00
_cell.angle_beta   90.00
_cell.angle_gamma   90.00
#
_symmetry.space_group_name_H-M   'P 1'
#
loop_
_entity.id
_entity.type
_entity.pdbx_description
1 polymer ?
#
loop_
_entity_poly.entity_id
_entity_poly.type
_entity_poly.pdbx_seq_one_letter_code
_entity_poly.pdbx_strand_id
1 'polypeptide(L)'
;MTQRFIKLGEGYGDIYELLTLVEEMPHRVERLLAFHTIKNNEERTSIAAIFKPTHKGKFQPIYICLEGIPKPKEESSNVRYDAFKEVSEKNNLPIIEMVVPPSDTYHEEELYYQQLIAVLRLNHILPPA
;
A
#
# COMPACT_ATOMS: atom_id res chain seq x y z
N MET A 1 -11.67 16.11 -2.24
CA MET A 1 -10.26 15.90 -2.71
C MET A 1 -10.22 14.57 -3.44
N THR A 2 -9.57 14.45 -4.60
CA THR A 2 -9.63 13.18 -5.37
C THR A 2 -8.53 12.25 -4.86
N GLN A 3 -8.91 11.19 -4.15
CA GLN A 3 -8.00 10.12 -3.72
C GLN A 3 -8.13 8.95 -4.69
N ARG A 4 -7.02 8.37 -5.12
CA ARG A 4 -7.06 7.22 -6.03
C ARG A 4 -5.87 6.29 -5.81
N PHE A 5 -6.15 5.01 -5.84
CA PHE A 5 -5.12 3.99 -5.93
C PHE A 5 -4.51 3.98 -7.34
N ILE A 6 -3.19 3.87 -7.40
CA ILE A 6 -2.42 3.69 -8.64
C ILE A 6 -1.62 2.40 -8.47
N LYS A 7 -2.07 1.35 -9.18
CA LYS A 7 -1.37 0.07 -9.20
C LYS A 7 -0.05 0.21 -9.96
N LEU A 8 1.06 -0.09 -9.30
CA LEU A 8 2.37 -0.19 -9.94
C LEU A 8 2.59 -1.60 -10.51
N GLY A 9 2.03 -2.60 -9.85
CA GLY A 9 2.10 -3.99 -10.26
C GLY A 9 1.61 -4.92 -9.15
N GLU A 10 2.15 -6.13 -9.11
CA GLU A 10 1.76 -7.16 -8.15
C GLU A 10 2.73 -7.25 -6.97
N GLY A 11 3.95 -6.70 -7.07
CA GLY A 11 4.96 -6.74 -5.99
C GLY A 11 6.11 -7.70 -6.29
N TYR A 12 6.46 -7.87 -7.56
CA TYR A 12 7.63 -8.63 -8.00
C TYR A 12 8.86 -7.73 -8.11
N GLY A 13 9.05 -7.08 -9.26
CA GLY A 13 10.08 -6.06 -9.47
C GLY A 13 9.52 -4.64 -9.27
N ASP A 14 8.22 -4.46 -9.47
CA ASP A 14 7.50 -3.20 -9.31
C ASP A 14 7.50 -2.67 -7.87
N ILE A 15 7.78 -3.52 -6.87
CA ILE A 15 8.06 -3.05 -5.50
C ILE A 15 9.20 -2.05 -5.46
N TYR A 16 10.27 -2.26 -6.23
CA TYR A 16 11.44 -1.39 -6.17
C TYR A 16 11.11 0.01 -6.71
N GLU A 17 10.15 0.12 -7.65
CA GLU A 17 9.63 1.42 -8.06
C GLU A 17 8.89 2.12 -6.91
N LEU A 18 8.07 1.39 -6.14
CA LEU A 18 7.41 1.95 -4.95
C LEU A 18 8.45 2.44 -3.92
N LEU A 19 9.49 1.64 -3.66
CA LEU A 19 10.56 2.00 -2.73
C LEU A 19 11.31 3.24 -3.21
N THR A 20 11.70 3.29 -4.49
CA THR A 20 12.34 4.47 -5.09
C THR A 20 11.46 5.72 -4.97
N LEU A 21 10.15 5.63 -5.23
CA LEU A 21 9.24 6.77 -5.06
C LEU A 21 9.21 7.29 -3.62
N VAL A 22 9.24 6.39 -2.63
CA VAL A 22 9.25 6.76 -1.21
C VAL A 22 10.59 7.39 -0.82
N GLU A 23 11.72 6.84 -1.27
CA GLU A 23 13.06 7.33 -0.95
C GLU A 23 13.41 8.66 -1.62
N GLU A 24 12.95 8.89 -2.85
CA GLU A 24 13.21 10.14 -3.59
C GLU A 24 12.27 11.28 -3.17
N MET A 25 11.09 10.96 -2.63
CA MET A 25 10.09 11.95 -2.23
C MET A 25 9.53 11.72 -0.81
N PRO A 26 10.36 11.49 0.23
CA PRO A 26 9.88 11.13 1.56
C PRO A 26 9.05 12.24 2.21
N HIS A 27 9.37 13.50 1.90
CA HIS A 27 8.61 14.66 2.33
C HIS A 27 7.16 14.69 1.83
N ARG A 28 6.84 13.93 0.76
CA ARG A 28 5.49 13.74 0.26
C ARG A 28 4.81 12.51 0.82
N VAL A 29 5.51 11.55 1.39
CA VAL A 29 4.87 10.34 1.91
C VAL A 29 4.21 10.68 3.25
N GLU A 30 2.92 10.39 3.38
CA GLU A 30 2.18 10.55 4.63
C GLU A 30 2.25 9.29 5.46
N ARG A 31 2.01 8.13 4.83
CA ARG A 31 1.91 6.83 5.51
C ARG A 31 2.30 5.70 4.58
N LEU A 32 2.90 4.66 5.16
CA LEU A 32 3.13 3.37 4.51
C LEU A 32 2.08 2.37 5.01
N LEU A 33 1.63 1.49 4.12
CA LEU A 33 0.56 0.53 4.41
C LEU A 33 0.99 -0.88 4.00
N ALA A 34 0.56 -1.87 4.77
CA ALA A 34 0.60 -3.28 4.41
C ALA A 34 -0.80 -3.89 4.57
N PHE A 35 -1.36 -4.37 3.46
CA PHE A 35 -2.66 -5.03 3.41
C PHE A 35 -2.46 -6.54 3.32
N HIS A 36 -2.79 -7.26 4.38
CA HIS A 36 -2.69 -8.71 4.43
C HIS A 36 -4.00 -9.36 3.98
N THR A 37 -3.89 -10.43 3.21
CA THR A 37 -5.04 -11.18 2.71
C THR A 37 -4.73 -12.67 2.58
N ILE A 38 -5.78 -13.47 2.36
CA ILE A 38 -5.66 -14.88 1.98
C ILE A 38 -6.17 -14.98 0.54
N LYS A 39 -5.27 -15.26 -0.40
CA LYS A 39 -5.59 -15.42 -1.83
C LYS A 39 -5.14 -16.78 -2.29
N ASN A 40 -6.03 -17.56 -2.91
CA ASN A 40 -5.75 -18.93 -3.34
C ASN A 40 -5.18 -19.82 -2.21
N ASN A 41 -5.73 -19.69 -0.99
CA ASN A 41 -5.26 -20.35 0.24
C ASN A 41 -3.82 -20.00 0.69
N GLU A 42 -3.25 -18.92 0.17
CA GLU A 42 -1.94 -18.43 0.58
C GLU A 42 -2.05 -17.05 1.25
N GLU A 43 -1.30 -16.84 2.33
CA GLU A 43 -1.21 -15.53 2.96
C GLU A 43 -0.34 -14.59 2.12
N ARG A 44 -0.96 -13.52 1.63
CA ARG A 44 -0.34 -12.52 0.75
C ARG A 44 -0.43 -11.14 1.37
N THR A 45 0.45 -10.26 0.92
CA THR A 45 0.55 -8.86 1.33
C THR A 45 0.61 -7.98 0.10
N SER A 46 -0.22 -6.94 0.11
CA SER A 46 -0.04 -5.76 -0.74
C SER A 46 0.67 -4.69 0.07
N ILE A 47 1.61 -3.98 -0.52
CA ILE A 47 2.24 -2.81 0.11
C ILE A 47 1.82 -1.56 -0.63
N ALA A 48 1.64 -0.47 0.10
CA ALA A 48 1.23 0.80 -0.48
C ALA A 48 1.84 1.99 0.25
N ALA A 49 1.85 3.13 -0.43
CA ALA A 49 2.26 4.41 0.14
C ALA A 49 1.22 5.48 -0.19
N ILE A 50 0.71 6.15 0.86
CA ILE A 50 -0.14 7.33 0.73
C ILE A 50 0.77 8.54 0.60
N PHE A 51 0.59 9.30 -0.48
CA PHE A 51 1.31 10.55 -0.70
C PHE A 51 0.43 11.76 -0.36
N LYS A 52 1.06 12.88 -0.04
CA LYS A 52 0.42 14.18 0.11
C LYS A 52 -0.26 14.57 -1.21
N PRO A 53 -1.43 15.23 -1.14
CA PRO A 53 -2.11 15.75 -2.32
C PRO A 53 -1.21 16.64 -3.17
N THR A 54 -1.36 16.56 -4.49
CA THR A 54 -0.66 17.43 -5.43
C THR A 54 -1.10 18.89 -5.25
N HIS A 55 -0.16 19.83 -5.39
CA HIS A 55 -0.44 21.26 -5.28
C HIS A 55 -1.49 21.73 -6.29
N LYS A 56 -1.41 21.23 -7.53
CA LYS A 56 -2.39 21.49 -8.58
C LYS A 56 -3.33 20.27 -8.71
N GLY A 57 -4.63 20.52 -8.81
CA GLY A 57 -5.65 19.47 -8.99
C GLY A 57 -6.13 18.79 -7.71
N LYS A 58 -5.47 18.99 -6.55
CA LYS A 58 -5.86 18.39 -5.26
C LYS A 58 -6.04 16.87 -5.36
N PHE A 59 -5.14 16.21 -6.09
CA PHE A 59 -5.15 14.76 -6.31
C PHE A 59 -4.21 14.09 -5.32
N GLN A 60 -4.69 13.09 -4.59
CA GLN A 60 -3.93 12.34 -3.60
C GLN A 60 -3.69 10.91 -4.11
N PRO A 61 -2.46 10.60 -4.60
CA PRO A 61 -2.14 9.26 -5.06
C PRO A 61 -1.87 8.32 -3.88
N ILE A 62 -2.32 7.08 -4.04
CA ILE A 62 -1.98 5.95 -3.19
C ILE A 62 -1.36 4.89 -4.10
N TYR A 63 -0.04 4.78 -4.10
CA TYR A 63 0.64 3.79 -4.95
C TYR A 63 0.59 2.42 -4.27
N ILE A 64 0.29 1.36 -5.02
CA ILE A 64 0.14 0.01 -4.48
C ILE A 64 0.78 -1.06 -5.38
N CYS A 65 1.45 -2.03 -4.75
CA CYS A 65 1.80 -3.31 -5.33
C CYS A 65 0.86 -4.37 -4.75
N LEU A 66 0.05 -5.01 -5.59
CA LEU A 66 -1.10 -5.80 -5.17
C LEU A 66 -0.78 -7.29 -4.99
N GLU A 67 -0.83 -7.78 -3.75
CA GLU A 67 -0.93 -9.20 -3.36
C GLU A 67 0.21 -10.15 -3.81
N GLY A 68 1.31 -9.66 -4.35
CA GLY A 68 2.41 -10.50 -4.85
C GLY A 68 3.46 -10.85 -3.79
N ILE A 69 3.41 -10.24 -2.60
CA ILE A 69 4.40 -10.48 -1.54
C ILE A 69 3.83 -11.52 -0.56
N PRO A 70 4.53 -12.63 -0.26
CA PRO A 70 4.15 -13.51 0.83
C PRO A 70 4.04 -12.75 2.16
N LYS A 71 3.00 -13.02 2.96
CA LYS A 71 2.86 -12.38 4.26
C LYS A 71 4.08 -12.65 5.14
N PRO A 72 4.71 -11.61 5.74
CA PRO A 72 5.82 -11.81 6.64
C PRO A 72 5.36 -12.64 7.84
N LYS A 73 6.15 -13.66 8.20
CA LYS A 73 5.95 -14.45 9.43
C LYS A 73 7.12 -14.18 10.35
N GLU A 74 6.91 -14.32 11.66
CA GLU A 74 7.93 -14.05 12.69
C GLU A 74 9.25 -14.80 12.44
N GLU A 75 9.19 -15.97 11.81
CA GLU A 75 10.33 -16.87 11.59
C GLU A 75 10.87 -16.87 10.14
N SER A 76 10.22 -16.18 9.19
CA SER A 76 10.62 -16.22 7.77
C SER A 76 10.84 -14.82 7.21
N SER A 77 12.08 -14.53 6.83
CA SER A 77 12.41 -13.27 6.15
C SER A 77 11.83 -13.27 4.74
N ASN A 78 11.36 -12.10 4.31
CA ASN A 78 10.89 -11.87 2.97
C ASN A 78 11.61 -10.62 2.48
N VAL A 79 12.64 -10.83 1.64
CA VAL A 79 13.53 -9.77 1.14
C VAL A 79 12.77 -8.53 0.66
N ARG A 80 11.59 -8.71 0.05
CA ARG A 80 10.75 -7.60 -0.42
C ARG A 80 10.09 -6.83 0.72
N TYR A 81 9.51 -7.53 1.69
CA TYR A 81 8.91 -6.88 2.86
C TYR A 81 9.97 -6.27 3.77
N ASP A 82 11.14 -6.91 3.87
CA ASP A 82 12.27 -6.41 4.65
C ASP A 82 12.83 -5.12 4.04
N ALA A 83 12.96 -5.04 2.71
CA ALA A 83 13.31 -3.80 2.02
C ALA A 83 12.28 -2.68 2.26
N PHE A 84 10.99 -3.03 2.32
CA PHE A 84 9.94 -2.07 2.66
C PHE A 84 10.05 -1.57 4.12
N LYS A 85 10.36 -2.46 5.07
CA LYS A 85 10.66 -2.10 6.47
C LYS A 85 11.88 -1.20 6.59
N GLU A 86 12.96 -1.52 5.87
CA GLU A 86 14.18 -0.71 5.87
C GLU A 86 13.90 0.73 5.41
N VAL A 87 13.14 0.88 4.31
CA VAL A 87 12.72 2.21 3.82
C VAL A 87 11.84 2.93 4.85
N SER A 88 10.93 2.23 5.51
CA SER A 88 10.10 2.75 6.60
C SER A 88 10.97 3.30 7.75
N GLU A 89 11.92 2.50 8.25
CA GLU A 89 12.80 2.86 9.37
C GLU A 89 13.72 4.02 9.01
N LYS A 90 14.37 3.97 7.84
CA LYS A 90 15.27 5.01 7.33
C LYS A 90 14.59 6.38 7.19
N ASN A 91 13.31 6.40 6.84
CA ASN A 91 12.55 7.63 6.63
C ASN A 91 11.65 8.00 7.82
N ASN A 92 11.67 7.20 8.90
CA ASN A 92 10.79 7.36 10.07
C ASN A 92 9.30 7.43 9.69
N LEU A 93 8.89 6.57 8.76
CA LEU A 93 7.52 6.47 8.23
C LEU A 93 6.89 5.16 8.73
N PRO A 94 5.96 5.19 9.71
CA PRO A 94 5.39 3.95 10.24
C PRO A 94 4.58 3.20 9.17
N ILE A 95 4.74 1.87 9.15
CA ILE A 95 3.90 0.96 8.37
C ILE A 95 2.64 0.65 9.17
N ILE A 96 1.47 0.93 8.59
CA ILE A 96 0.19 0.53 9.15
C ILE A 96 -0.24 -0.78 8.50
N GLU A 97 -0.41 -1.80 9.33
CA GLU A 97 -0.81 -3.14 8.88
C GLU A 97 -2.32 -3.34 9.07
N MET A 98 -2.96 -4.00 8.12
CA MET A 98 -4.39 -4.29 8.18
C MET A 98 -4.77 -5.52 7.37
N VAL A 99 -5.79 -6.25 7.82
CA VAL A 99 -6.32 -7.43 7.11
C VAL A 99 -7.50 -7.00 6.23
N VAL A 100 -7.48 -7.40 4.97
CA VAL A 100 -8.52 -7.08 3.97
C VAL A 100 -8.88 -8.31 3.12
N PRO A 101 -10.10 -8.35 2.55
CA PRO A 101 -10.45 -9.37 1.56
C PRO A 101 -9.52 -9.28 0.34
N PRO A 102 -9.28 -10.39 -0.37
CA PRO A 102 -8.46 -10.36 -1.57
C PRO A 102 -9.17 -9.61 -2.70
N SER A 103 -8.40 -9.02 -3.61
CA SER A 103 -8.88 -8.18 -4.70
C SER A 103 -9.86 -8.91 -5.63
N ASP A 104 -9.70 -10.22 -5.80
CA ASP A 104 -10.57 -11.10 -6.59
C ASP A 104 -11.92 -11.42 -5.93
N THR A 105 -12.15 -10.95 -4.69
CA THR A 105 -13.49 -10.96 -4.07
C THR A 105 -14.44 -10.00 -4.80
N TYR A 106 -13.90 -9.04 -5.55
CA TYR A 106 -14.64 -8.02 -6.27
C TYR A 106 -14.56 -8.28 -7.77
N HIS A 107 -15.66 -8.01 -8.47
CA HIS A 107 -15.73 -8.17 -9.94
C HIS A 107 -14.79 -7.20 -10.67
N GLU A 108 -14.52 -6.03 -10.07
CA GLU A 108 -13.67 -4.98 -10.63
C GLU A 108 -12.66 -4.49 -9.59
N GLU A 109 -11.41 -4.31 -10.01
CA GLU A 109 -10.33 -3.82 -9.14
C GLU A 109 -10.64 -2.41 -8.58
N GLU A 110 -11.37 -1.58 -9.34
CA GLU A 110 -11.82 -0.27 -8.87
C GLU A 110 -12.79 -0.38 -7.68
N LEU A 111 -13.65 -1.40 -7.62
CA LEU A 111 -14.53 -1.65 -6.47
C LEU A 111 -13.72 -2.06 -5.24
N TYR A 112 -12.68 -2.88 -5.43
CA TYR A 112 -11.73 -3.21 -4.36
C TYR A 112 -11.05 -1.95 -3.82
N TYR A 113 -10.58 -1.07 -4.70
CA TYR A 113 -9.97 0.20 -4.29
C TYR A 113 -10.95 1.15 -3.59
N GLN A 114 -12.19 1.22 -4.03
CA GLN A 114 -13.24 1.99 -3.32
C GLN A 114 -13.46 1.44 -1.91
N GLN A 115 -13.48 0.12 -1.75
CA GLN A 115 -13.57 -0.51 -0.44
C GLN A 115 -12.35 -0.18 0.43
N LEU A 116 -11.13 -0.28 -0.10
CA LEU A 116 -9.92 0.09 0.65
C LEU A 116 -9.98 1.56 1.10
N ILE A 117 -10.36 2.49 0.22
CA ILE A 117 -10.53 3.91 0.57
C ILE A 117 -11.54 4.06 1.71
N ALA A 118 -12.67 3.35 1.66
CA ALA A 118 -13.67 3.39 2.73
C ALA A 118 -13.09 2.93 4.07
N VAL A 119 -12.36 1.81 4.09
CA VAL A 119 -11.71 1.30 5.31
C VAL A 119 -10.66 2.28 5.84
N LEU A 120 -9.82 2.85 4.97
CA LEU A 120 -8.80 3.83 5.38
C LEU A 120 -9.43 5.09 5.97
N ARG A 121 -10.56 5.56 5.43
CA ARG A 121 -11.30 6.71 5.99
C ARG A 121 -11.93 6.40 7.34
N LEU A 122 -12.53 5.21 7.49
CA LEU A 122 -13.11 4.76 8.77
C LEU A 122 -12.06 4.71 9.89
N ASN A 123 -10.81 4.40 9.55
CA ASN A 123 -9.69 4.38 10.49
C ASN A 123 -8.94 5.72 10.61
N HIS A 124 -9.48 6.81 10.03
CA HIS A 124 -8.84 8.14 10.01
C HIS A 124 -7.42 8.17 9.39
N ILE A 125 -7.11 7.19 8.55
CA ILE A 125 -5.84 7.09 7.83
C ILE A 125 -5.86 8.04 6.62
N LEU A 126 -6.99 8.09 5.92
CA LEU A 126 -7.30 9.07 4.88
C LEU A 126 -8.32 10.10 5.37
N PRO A 127 -8.26 11.36 4.94
CA PRO A 127 -9.29 12.34 5.25
C PRO A 127 -10.64 11.98 4.60
N PRO A 128 -11.76 12.39 5.22
CA PRO A 128 -13.09 12.25 4.62
C PRO A 128 -13.18 13.03 3.31
N ALA A 129 -14.12 12.61 2.45
CA ALA A 129 -14.33 13.18 1.12
C ALA A 129 -14.75 14.66 1.15
#